data_AF-K0PTN0-F1
#
_entry.id   AF-K0PTN0-F1
#
_cell.length_a   1.000
_cell.length_b   1.000
_cell.length_c   1.000
_cell.angle_alpha   90.00
_cell.angle_beta   90.00
_cell.angle_gamma   90.00
#
_symmetry.space_group_name_H-M   'P 1'
#
loop_
_entity.id
_entity.type
_entity.pdbx_description
1 polymer ?
#
loop_
_entity_poly.entity_id
_entity_poly.type
_entity_poly.pdbx_seq_one_letter_code
_entity_poly.pdbx_strand_id
1 'polypeptide(L)'
;MAESLTGLHRNLIHRALSRPNLLMGADRELVLLTGLAAVILIFVVLTIYSAIFGVAVWILIVRVLRMMAKSDPLMRQVYVRHISYRPYYKPTSSPWRRY
;
A
#
# COMPACT_ATOMS: atom_id res chain seq x y z
N MET A 1 -2.45 -41.36 39.28
CA MET A 1 -2.52 -39.90 39.56
C MET A 1 -2.53 -39.20 38.20
N ALA A 2 -3.61 -38.48 37.91
CA ALA A 2 -3.99 -38.07 36.56
C ALA A 2 -3.06 -37.00 35.95
N GLU A 3 -2.73 -37.18 34.68
CA GLU A 3 -2.05 -36.19 33.82
C GLU A 3 -2.88 -34.90 33.74
N SER A 4 -2.23 -33.76 33.98
CA SER A 4 -2.85 -32.45 33.78
C SER A 4 -3.02 -32.19 32.29
N LEU A 5 -4.25 -32.35 31.82
CA LEU A 5 -4.67 -31.96 30.48
C LEU A 5 -4.32 -30.47 30.28
N THR A 6 -3.27 -30.21 29.52
CA THR A 6 -2.81 -28.85 29.22
C THR A 6 -3.91 -28.17 28.41
N GLY A 7 -4.75 -27.38 29.09
CA GLY A 7 -5.87 -26.68 28.47
C GLY A 7 -5.38 -25.80 27.34
N LEU A 8 -5.92 -25.99 26.14
CA LEU A 8 -5.60 -25.19 24.97
C LEU A 8 -5.80 -23.70 25.29
N HIS A 9 -4.72 -22.93 25.36
CA HIS A 9 -4.79 -21.49 25.65
C HIS A 9 -5.28 -20.75 24.39
N ARG A 10 -6.54 -20.31 24.39
CA ARG A 10 -7.11 -19.56 23.27
C ARG A 10 -6.76 -18.08 23.42
N ASN A 11 -5.89 -17.58 22.54
CA ASN A 11 -5.63 -16.15 22.42
C ASN A 11 -6.63 -15.50 21.46
N LEU A 12 -7.25 -14.39 21.89
CA LEU A 12 -8.12 -13.58 21.04
C LEU A 12 -7.27 -12.80 20.04
N ILE A 13 -7.31 -13.21 18.77
CA ILE A 13 -6.69 -12.44 17.69
C ILE A 13 -7.58 -11.23 17.41
N HIS A 14 -7.10 -10.07 17.82
CA HIS A 14 -7.83 -8.82 17.62
C HIS A 14 -7.75 -8.41 16.16
N ARG A 15 -8.92 -8.21 15.54
CA ARG A 15 -9.06 -7.84 14.12
C ARG A 15 -8.30 -6.55 13.74
N ALA A 16 -8.03 -5.68 14.73
CA ALA A 16 -7.24 -4.47 14.57
C ALA A 16 -5.80 -4.72 14.08
N LEU A 17 -5.18 -5.85 14.42
CA LEU A 17 -3.83 -6.18 13.95
C LEU A 17 -3.77 -6.66 12.50
N SER A 18 -4.88 -7.17 11.98
CA SER A 18 -4.95 -7.75 10.62
C SER A 18 -5.35 -6.75 9.54
N ARG A 19 -5.95 -5.61 9.92
CA ARG A 19 -6.49 -4.66 8.95
C ARG A 19 -5.37 -3.73 8.45
N PRO A 20 -5.20 -3.60 7.12
CA PRO A 20 -4.28 -2.61 6.57
C PRO A 20 -4.72 -1.20 7.00
N ASN A 21 -3.78 -0.42 7.51
CA ASN A 21 -4.00 0.94 7.99
C ASN A 21 -4.04 1.91 6.79
N LEU A 22 -5.22 2.06 6.18
CA LEU A 22 -5.47 2.97 5.06
C LEU A 22 -5.70 4.39 5.58
N LEU A 23 -5.04 5.39 4.99
CA LEU A 23 -5.20 6.80 5.33
C LEU A 23 -6.01 7.51 4.24
N MET A 24 -7.11 8.18 4.61
CA MET A 24 -8.07 8.79 3.66
C MET A 24 -8.62 7.81 2.59
N GLY A 25 -8.66 6.51 2.90
CA GLY A 25 -9.12 5.48 1.98
C GLY A 25 -8.11 5.12 0.88
N ALA A 26 -6.84 5.47 1.07
CA ALA A 26 -5.71 5.11 0.22
C ALA A 26 -4.49 4.68 1.06
N ASP A 27 -3.43 4.19 0.41
CA ASP A 27 -2.18 3.84 1.09
C ASP A 27 -1.55 5.07 1.76
N ARG A 28 -1.34 4.99 3.09
CA ARG A 28 -0.77 6.05 3.92
C ARG A 28 0.50 6.64 3.32
N GLU A 29 1.46 5.78 3.00
CA GLU A 29 2.78 6.20 2.52
C GLU A 29 2.68 6.96 1.20
N LEU A 30 1.83 6.52 0.27
CA LEU A 30 1.67 7.16 -1.04
C LEU A 30 0.99 8.52 -0.92
N VAL A 31 -0.04 8.64 -0.07
CA VAL A 31 -0.71 9.93 0.18
C VAL A 31 0.25 10.92 0.84
N LEU A 32 1.05 10.47 1.80
CA LEU A 32 2.03 11.33 2.48
C LEU A 32 3.14 11.79 1.54
N LEU A 33 3.70 10.88 0.73
CA LEU A 33 4.75 11.21 -0.24
C LEU A 33 4.26 12.20 -1.30
N THR A 34 3.06 11.98 -1.84
CA THR A 34 2.48 12.86 -2.87
C THR A 34 2.05 14.21 -2.30
N GLY A 35 1.56 14.25 -1.05
CA GLY A 35 1.30 15.49 -0.32
C GLY A 35 2.58 16.29 -0.07
N LEU A 36 3.65 15.62 0.38
CA LEU A 36 4.95 16.25 0.56
C LEU A 36 5.46 16.84 -0.77
N ALA A 37 5.41 16.06 -1.85
CA ALA A 37 5.84 16.50 -3.18
C ALA A 37 5.02 17.72 -3.68
N ALA A 38 3.70 17.73 -3.45
CA ALA A 38 2.85 18.86 -3.79
C ALA A 38 3.24 20.12 -2.99
N VAL A 39 3.48 19.99 -1.68
CA VAL A 39 3.94 21.09 -0.83
C VAL A 39 5.28 21.63 -1.32
N ILE A 40 6.25 20.76 -1.60
CA ILE A 40 7.56 21.15 -2.15
C ILE A 40 7.38 21.91 -3.47
N LEU A 41 6.52 21.43 -4.38
CA LEU A 41 6.26 22.09 -5.66
C LEU A 41 5.70 23.52 -5.47
N ILE A 42 4.82 23.73 -4.49
CA ILE A 42 4.27 25.05 -4.17
C ILE A 42 5.37 25.97 -3.63
N PHE A 43 6.21 25.47 -2.71
CA PHE A 43 7.28 26.25 -2.10
C PHE A 43 8.47 26.54 -3.02
N VAL A 44 8.72 25.71 -4.04
CA VAL A 44 9.80 25.96 -5.01
C VAL A 44 9.44 27.12 -5.94
N VAL A 45 8.17 27.23 -6.32
CA VAL A 45 7.72 28.22 -7.31
C VAL A 45 7.24 29.53 -6.66
N LEU A 46 6.68 29.47 -5.43
CA LEU A 46 6.20 30.64 -4.66
C LEU A 46 5.16 31.52 -5.39
N THR A 47 4.42 30.97 -6.36
CA THR A 47 3.36 31.69 -7.08
C THR A 47 1.96 31.22 -6.65
N ILE A 48 0.96 32.09 -6.80
CA ILE A 48 -0.45 31.73 -6.56
C ILE A 48 -0.89 30.63 -7.55
N TYR A 49 -0.43 30.70 -8.79
CA TYR A 49 -0.70 29.67 -9.81
C TYR A 49 -0.17 28.29 -9.40
N SER A 50 1.05 28.22 -8.85
CA SER A 50 1.59 26.95 -8.35
C SER A 50 0.82 26.41 -7.14
N ALA A 51 0.29 27.28 -6.27
CA ALA A 51 -0.55 26.84 -5.16
C ALA A 51 -1.83 26.18 -5.65
N ILE A 52 -2.56 26.82 -6.57
CA ILE A 52 -3.79 26.27 -7.15
C ILE A 52 -3.49 24.97 -7.91
N PHE A 53 -2.44 24.98 -8.74
CA PHE A 53 -2.05 23.82 -9.52
C PHE A 53 -1.62 22.64 -8.63
N GLY A 54 -0.79 22.90 -7.61
CA GLY A 54 -0.32 21.89 -6.67
C GLY A 54 -1.46 21.22 -5.91
N VAL A 55 -2.43 22.01 -5.42
CA VAL A 55 -3.63 21.48 -4.75
C VAL A 55 -4.50 20.68 -5.72
N ALA A 56 -4.75 21.18 -6.93
CA ALA A 56 -5.56 20.50 -7.93
C ALA A 56 -4.95 19.14 -8.32
N VAL A 57 -3.65 19.12 -8.59
CA VAL A 57 -2.89 17.90 -8.90
C VAL A 57 -2.92 16.93 -7.72
N TRP A 58 -2.72 17.42 -6.49
CA TRP A 58 -2.75 16.58 -5.30
C TRP A 58 -4.11 15.90 -5.09
N ILE A 59 -5.22 16.64 -5.24
CA ILE A 59 -6.57 16.07 -5.14
C ILE A 59 -6.80 15.00 -6.22
N LEU A 60 -6.31 15.24 -7.45
CA LEU A 60 -6.42 14.28 -8.54
C LEU A 60 -5.65 12.99 -8.23
N ILE A 61 -4.41 13.11 -7.73
CA ILE A 61 -3.60 11.97 -7.29
C ILE A 61 -4.30 11.20 -6.17
N VAL A 62 -4.82 11.88 -5.14
CA VAL A 62 -5.53 11.24 -4.03
C VAL A 62 -6.78 10.51 -4.51
N ARG A 63 -7.52 11.05 -5.49
CA ARG A 63 -8.66 10.35 -6.11
C ARG A 63 -8.23 9.05 -6.77
N VAL A 64 -7.14 9.06 -7.55
CA VAL A 64 -6.62 7.85 -8.21
C VAL A 64 -6.16 6.83 -7.18
N LEU A 65 -5.42 7.26 -6.16
CA LEU A 65 -4.96 6.38 -5.07
C LEU A 65 -6.14 5.76 -4.29
N ARG A 66 -7.23 6.51 -4.10
CA ARG A 66 -8.45 6.00 -3.46
C ARG A 66 -9.16 4.95 -4.32
N MET A 67 -9.18 5.13 -5.65
CA MET A 67 -9.72 4.12 -6.57
C MET A 67 -8.88 2.83 -6.51
N MET A 68 -7.56 2.95 -6.49
CA MET A 68 -6.63 1.83 -6.36
C MET A 68 -6.82 1.04 -5.06
N ALA A 69 -6.91 1.74 -3.92
CA ALA A 69 -7.14 1.09 -2.63
C ALA A 69 -8.54 0.47 -2.50
N LYS A 70 -9.52 0.94 -3.27
CA LYS A 70 -10.84 0.30 -3.36
C LYS A 70 -10.79 -1.02 -4.12
N SER A 71 -9.92 -1.16 -5.12
CA SER A 71 -9.72 -2.43 -5.84
C SER A 71 -8.89 -3.43 -5.04
N ASP A 72 -7.73 -3.01 -4.52
CA ASP A 72 -6.88 -3.87 -3.71
C ASP A 72 -5.98 -3.02 -2.78
N PRO A 73 -6.15 -3.10 -1.45
CA PRO A 73 -5.34 -2.35 -0.49
C PRO A 73 -3.90 -2.85 -0.36
N LEU A 74 -3.56 -4.03 -0.90
CA LEU A 74 -2.21 -4.60 -0.86
C LEU A 74 -1.50 -4.50 -2.21
N MET A 75 -2.10 -3.84 -3.20
CA MET A 75 -1.61 -3.78 -4.58
C MET A 75 -0.18 -3.24 -4.66
N ARG A 76 0.20 -2.26 -3.83
CA ARG A 76 1.58 -1.76 -3.75
C ARG A 76 2.57 -2.86 -3.38
N GLN A 77 2.29 -3.65 -2.35
CA GLN A 77 3.20 -4.68 -1.86
C GLN A 77 3.36 -5.79 -2.90
N VAL A 78 2.27 -6.18 -3.55
CA VAL A 78 2.29 -7.16 -4.65
C VAL A 78 3.08 -6.62 -5.84
N TYR A 79 2.89 -5.35 -6.20
CA TYR A 79 3.61 -4.72 -7.31
C TYR A 79 5.12 -4.62 -7.07
N VAL A 80 5.53 -4.19 -5.87
CA VAL A 80 6.94 -4.14 -5.49
C VAL A 80 7.56 -5.54 -5.52
N ARG A 81 6.86 -6.55 -4.98
CA ARG A 81 7.30 -7.95 -5.08
C ARG A 81 7.40 -8.40 -6.53
N HIS A 82 6.42 -8.08 -7.36
CA HIS A 82 6.43 -8.43 -8.78
C HIS A 82 7.67 -7.87 -9.48
N ILE A 83 8.00 -6.59 -9.27
CA ILE A 83 9.21 -5.97 -9.84
C ILE A 83 10.48 -6.64 -9.31
N SER A 84 10.59 -6.80 -7.99
CA SER A 84 11.80 -7.37 -7.37
C SER A 84 12.04 -8.82 -7.79
N TYR A 85 10.98 -9.60 -7.95
CA TYR A 85 11.08 -11.00 -8.36
C TYR A 85 11.09 -11.19 -9.87
N ARG A 86 10.72 -10.20 -10.69
CA ARG A 86 10.74 -10.30 -12.16
C ARG A 86 12.07 -10.82 -12.75
N PRO A 87 13.27 -10.44 -12.26
CA PRO A 87 14.53 -10.93 -12.80
C PRO A 87 14.82 -12.39 -12.42
N TYR A 88 14.42 -12.80 -11.21
CA TYR A 88 14.77 -14.11 -10.63
C TYR A 88 13.70 -15.17 -10.85
N TYR A 89 12.44 -14.76 -10.75
CA TYR A 89 11.27 -15.61 -10.86
C TYR A 89 10.54 -15.25 -12.15
N LYS A 90 10.99 -15.86 -13.25
CA LYS A 90 10.26 -15.78 -14.52
C LYS A 90 8.86 -16.38 -14.30
N PRO A 91 7.80 -15.81 -14.89
CA PRO A 91 6.45 -16.37 -14.80
C PRO A 91 6.37 -17.68 -15.61
N THR A 92 6.91 -18.75 -15.05
CA THR A 92 6.82 -20.10 -15.61
C THR A 92 5.57 -20.74 -15.04
N SER A 93 4.51 -20.82 -15.84
CA SER A 93 3.23 -21.44 -15.48
C SER A 93 3.20 -22.96 -15.61
N SER A 94 4.31 -23.60 -16.04
CA SER A 94 4.32 -25.00 -16.46
C SER A 94 5.15 -25.88 -15.50
N PRO A 95 4.57 -26.94 -14.90
CA PRO A 95 5.29 -27.93 -14.10
C PRO A 95 6.31 -28.76 -14.91
N TRP A 96 6.20 -28.78 -16.24
CA TRP A 96 6.90 -29.73 -17.12
C TRP A 96 7.92 -29.09 -18.07
N ARG A 97 8.31 -27.82 -17.84
CA ARG A 97 9.20 -27.13 -18.77
C ARG A 97 10.65 -27.50 -18.48
N ARG A 98 11.23 -28.36 -19.32
CA ARG A 98 12.69 -28.41 -19.52
C ARG A 98 13.05 -27.09 -20.20
N TYR A 99 14.12 -26.42 -19.74
CA TYR A 99 14.68 -25.14 -20.24
C TYR A 99 13.91 -23.86 -19.86
#